data_AF-A0A5C3LY51-F1
#
_entry.id   AF-A0A5C3LY51-F1
#
_cell.length_a   1.000
_cell.length_b   1.000
_cell.length_c   1.000
_cell.angle_alpha   90.00
_cell.angle_beta   90.00
_cell.angle_gamma   90.00
#
_symmetry.space_group_name_H-M   'P 1'
#
loop_
_entity.id
_entity.type
_entity.pdbx_description
1 polymer ?
#
loop_
_entity_poly.entity_id
_entity_poly.type
_entity_poly.pdbx_seq_one_letter_code
_entity_poly.pdbx_strand_id
1 'polypeptide(L)'
;MLSSVVQPATVSVFSSTGTEPLKLFGTRIDASLPSDSFVHLLHDRLSQPLPPLPAALIVPPPLCDVEEGGKGPGYSLDQTVLHIQSPTLPTTYIQCPAAVPTGSLGARDLGIKHPWIHLQVRNLGREWSFEVGLVDQSGRVGVLRLSTFQKQPRLKLNQKKSAFPLLHLPLVFPSRTSRPLTAWTTISLNLPSFLPYFSSTNLINPNDDNIHAGHAESASGYARNAGSIGTVPSGSYSHVSYVRVHATCRLRRIWFGESGPTQNVLWEFELYSDE
;
A
#
# COMPACT_ATOMS: atom_id res chain seq x y z
N MET A 1 -16.06 6.77 -7.61
CA MET A 1 -16.57 5.38 -7.74
C MET A 1 -17.62 5.13 -6.68
N LEU A 2 -17.28 5.36 -5.41
CA LEU A 2 -18.15 5.16 -4.26
C LEU A 2 -18.58 6.48 -3.60
N SER A 3 -18.23 7.63 -4.20
CA SER A 3 -18.52 8.96 -3.67
C SER A 3 -20.01 9.31 -3.60
N SER A 4 -20.84 8.72 -4.47
CA SER A 4 -22.29 8.91 -4.52
C SER A 4 -23.09 7.82 -3.80
N VAL A 5 -22.41 6.83 -3.22
CA VAL A 5 -23.04 5.69 -2.54
C VAL A 5 -23.11 5.99 -1.04
N VAL A 6 -24.16 5.54 -0.36
CA VAL A 6 -24.24 5.56 1.11
C VAL A 6 -23.13 4.66 1.66
N GLN A 7 -22.20 5.24 2.42
CA GLN A 7 -21.08 4.49 2.97
C GLN A 7 -21.39 4.12 4.43
N PRO A 8 -21.57 2.83 4.77
CA PRO A 8 -21.78 2.40 6.16
C PRO A 8 -20.52 2.66 7.01
N ALA A 9 -20.62 2.45 8.33
CA ALA A 9 -19.52 2.70 9.27
C ALA A 9 -18.23 1.93 8.95
N THR A 10 -18.34 0.80 8.24
CA THR A 10 -17.22 0.01 7.74
C THR A 10 -17.44 -0.38 6.30
N VAL A 11 -16.44 -0.17 5.45
CA VAL A 11 -16.48 -0.53 4.02
C VAL A 11 -15.30 -1.42 3.68
N SER A 12 -15.56 -2.69 3.36
CA SER A 12 -14.55 -3.58 2.80
C SER A 12 -14.45 -3.36 1.29
N VAL A 13 -13.23 -3.09 0.81
CA VAL A 13 -12.96 -2.95 -0.63
C VAL A 13 -12.30 -4.20 -1.22
N PHE A 14 -11.65 -5.01 -0.38
CA PHE A 14 -11.01 -6.26 -0.78
C PHE A 14 -11.22 -7.33 0.30
N SER A 15 -11.61 -8.53 -0.15
CA SER A 15 -11.62 -9.75 0.66
C SER A 15 -11.19 -10.93 -0.22
N SER A 16 -10.16 -11.66 0.21
CA SER A 16 -9.64 -12.82 -0.52
C SER A 16 -10.58 -14.02 -0.54
N THR A 17 -11.58 -14.06 0.35
CA THR A 17 -12.60 -15.11 0.41
C THR A 17 -13.84 -14.79 -0.44
N GLY A 18 -13.87 -13.64 -1.12
CA GLY A 18 -14.94 -13.29 -2.05
C GLY A 18 -14.91 -14.16 -3.32
N THR A 19 -16.03 -14.22 -4.03
CA THR A 19 -16.11 -14.93 -5.33
C THR A 19 -15.30 -14.24 -6.43
N GLU A 20 -15.29 -12.91 -6.44
CA GLU A 20 -14.48 -12.08 -7.37
C GLU A 20 -13.64 -11.04 -6.59
N PRO A 21 -12.57 -11.46 -5.86
CA PRO A 21 -11.82 -10.55 -4.97
C PRO A 21 -11.22 -9.32 -5.65
N LEU A 22 -10.87 -9.45 -6.94
CA LEU A 22 -10.21 -8.40 -7.71
C LEU A 22 -11.18 -7.59 -8.60
N LYS A 23 -12.50 -7.75 -8.47
CA LYS A 23 -13.48 -7.08 -9.34
C LYS A 23 -13.32 -5.56 -9.41
N LEU A 24 -12.93 -4.93 -8.30
CA LEU A 24 -12.73 -3.49 -8.22
C LEU A 24 -11.28 -3.06 -8.52
N PHE A 25 -10.37 -4.04 -8.64
CA PHE A 25 -8.93 -3.83 -8.74
C PHE A 25 -8.45 -4.03 -10.16
N GLY A 26 -7.59 -3.12 -10.62
CA GLY A 26 -6.73 -3.34 -11.77
C GLY A 26 -5.45 -4.01 -11.31
N THR A 27 -5.00 -5.02 -12.04
CA THR A 27 -3.74 -5.72 -11.75
C THR A 27 -2.71 -5.35 -12.81
N ARG A 28 -1.51 -4.98 -12.36
CA ARG A 28 -0.33 -4.80 -13.21
C ARG A 28 0.71 -5.83 -12.79
N ILE A 29 1.30 -6.51 -13.77
CA ILE A 29 2.32 -7.53 -13.56
C ILE A 29 3.48 -7.23 -14.49
N ASP A 30 4.70 -7.41 -14.00
CA ASP A 30 5.90 -7.31 -14.81
C ASP A 30 6.01 -8.48 -15.80
N ALA A 31 5.74 -8.19 -17.07
CA ALA A 31 5.79 -9.18 -18.13
C ALA A 31 7.22 -9.66 -18.47
N SER A 32 8.25 -8.95 -18.02
CA SER A 32 9.65 -9.33 -18.29
C SER A 32 10.15 -10.49 -17.42
N LEU A 33 9.45 -10.77 -16.30
CA LEU A 33 9.85 -11.79 -15.32
C LEU A 33 8.66 -12.70 -14.96
N PRO A 34 8.14 -13.51 -15.91
CA PRO A 34 6.93 -14.31 -15.71
C PRO A 34 7.10 -15.46 -14.69
N SER A 35 8.33 -15.88 -14.38
CA SER A 35 8.64 -16.87 -13.35
C SER A 35 8.46 -16.32 -11.92
N ASP A 36 8.67 -15.02 -11.75
CA ASP A 36 8.78 -14.39 -10.44
C ASP A 36 7.66 -13.37 -10.17
N SER A 37 7.02 -12.86 -11.24
CA SER A 37 6.02 -11.80 -11.19
C SER A 37 4.63 -12.33 -11.50
N PHE A 38 3.78 -12.44 -10.47
CA PHE A 38 2.41 -12.91 -10.63
C PHE A 38 1.50 -12.51 -9.46
N VAL A 39 0.20 -12.65 -9.69
CA VAL A 39 -0.85 -12.49 -8.70
C VAL A 39 -1.71 -13.74 -8.73
N HIS A 40 -1.88 -14.40 -7.58
CA HIS A 40 -2.55 -15.69 -7.49
C HIS A 40 -3.26 -15.90 -6.15
N LEU A 41 -4.43 -16.54 -6.15
CA LEU A 41 -5.12 -16.94 -4.94
C LEU A 41 -4.64 -18.32 -4.50
N LEU A 42 -4.21 -18.45 -3.26
CA LEU A 42 -3.77 -19.70 -2.67
C LEU A 42 -4.19 -19.80 -1.21
N HIS A 43 -4.17 -21.00 -0.66
CA HIS A 43 -4.42 -21.28 0.74
C HIS A 43 -3.17 -20.94 1.57
N ASP A 44 -3.29 -20.11 2.61
CA ASP A 44 -2.11 -19.58 3.31
C ASP A 44 -1.27 -20.68 3.99
N ARG A 45 -1.91 -21.63 4.69
CA ARG A 45 -1.23 -22.78 5.31
C ARG A 45 -0.55 -23.72 4.29
N LEU A 46 -1.26 -24.12 3.24
CA LEU A 46 -0.81 -25.17 2.30
C LEU A 46 0.00 -24.62 1.13
N SER A 47 -0.09 -23.32 0.84
CA SER A 47 0.46 -22.69 -0.37
C SER A 47 -0.02 -23.34 -1.67
N GLN A 48 -1.30 -23.71 -1.70
CA GLN A 48 -1.95 -24.37 -2.83
C GLN A 48 -3.24 -23.64 -3.26
N PRO A 49 -3.64 -23.66 -4.54
CA PRO A 49 -2.93 -24.31 -5.65
C PRO A 49 -1.60 -23.60 -5.96
N LEU A 50 -0.70 -24.32 -6.62
CA LEU A 50 0.53 -23.73 -7.15
C LEU A 50 0.17 -22.80 -8.30
N PRO A 51 0.90 -21.68 -8.47
CA PRO A 51 0.69 -20.80 -9.60
C PRO A 51 1.01 -21.55 -10.92
N PRO A 52 0.37 -21.16 -12.03
CA PRO A 52 0.64 -21.77 -13.32
C PRO A 52 2.09 -21.54 -13.73
N LEU A 53 2.71 -22.54 -14.39
CA LEU A 53 4.05 -22.40 -14.95
C LEU A 53 4.12 -21.21 -15.91
N PRO A 54 5.24 -20.46 -15.96
CA PRO A 54 6.54 -20.75 -15.34
C PRO A 54 6.70 -20.22 -13.91
N ALA A 55 5.63 -19.74 -13.28
CA ALA A 55 5.71 -19.08 -11.98
C ALA A 55 6.13 -20.03 -10.85
N ALA A 56 6.99 -19.55 -9.95
CA ALA A 56 7.43 -20.27 -8.77
C ALA A 56 7.17 -19.47 -7.48
N LEU A 57 6.58 -20.10 -6.47
CA LEU A 57 6.31 -19.47 -5.18
C LEU A 57 7.60 -19.32 -4.37
N ILE A 58 7.80 -18.14 -3.78
CA ILE A 58 8.82 -17.96 -2.74
C ILE A 58 8.38 -18.64 -1.44
N VAL A 59 9.36 -19.16 -0.71
CA VAL A 59 9.15 -19.73 0.62
C VAL A 59 9.03 -18.59 1.64
N PRO A 60 7.92 -18.47 2.39
CA PRO A 60 7.78 -17.47 3.44
C PRO A 60 8.84 -17.66 4.54
N PRO A 61 9.33 -16.59 5.18
CA PRO A 61 10.26 -16.70 6.30
C PRO A 61 9.60 -17.37 7.51
N PRO A 62 10.35 -18.11 8.34
CA PRO A 62 9.87 -18.60 9.63
C PRO A 62 9.65 -17.43 10.61
N LEU A 63 8.75 -17.62 11.60
CA LEU A 63 8.43 -16.58 12.60
C LEU A 63 9.42 -16.50 13.76
N CYS A 64 10.05 -17.61 14.10
CA CYS A 64 11.06 -17.69 15.15
C CYS A 64 12.28 -18.45 14.62
N ASP A 65 13.45 -18.11 15.15
CA ASP A 65 14.65 -18.91 14.91
C ASP A 65 14.48 -20.21 15.72
N VAL A 66 14.52 -21.35 15.03
CA VAL A 66 14.26 -22.65 15.63
C VAL A 66 15.46 -23.01 16.52
N GLU A 67 15.32 -22.88 17.83
CA GLU A 67 16.04 -23.75 18.76
C GLU A 67 15.44 -25.16 18.61
N GLU A 68 16.29 -26.17 18.50
CA GLU A 68 15.92 -27.57 18.21
C GLU A 68 14.64 -28.00 18.95
N GLY A 69 13.56 -28.22 18.19
CA GLY A 69 12.40 -28.97 18.68
C GLY A 69 11.04 -28.25 18.82
N GLY A 70 10.80 -27.05 18.27
CA GLY A 70 9.49 -26.40 18.48
C GLY A 70 8.98 -25.42 17.43
N LYS A 71 7.90 -25.84 16.72
CA LYS A 71 6.95 -25.11 15.86
C LYS A 71 7.49 -24.44 14.58
N GLY A 72 6.91 -24.84 13.44
CA GLY A 72 7.24 -24.43 12.07
C GLY A 72 6.94 -22.94 11.73
N PRO A 73 6.44 -22.59 10.53
CA PRO A 73 6.36 -21.21 10.00
C PRO A 73 5.36 -20.27 10.74
N GLY A 74 5.05 -20.54 12.01
CA GLY A 74 4.05 -19.86 12.82
C GLY A 74 2.62 -20.27 12.49
N TYR A 75 1.66 -19.78 13.28
CA TYR A 75 0.25 -19.99 12.98
C TYR A 75 -0.12 -19.24 11.68
N SER A 76 -0.25 -20.02 10.61
CA SER A 76 -0.76 -19.59 9.30
C SER A 76 -2.29 -19.58 9.33
N LEU A 77 -2.91 -18.79 8.47
CA LEU A 77 -4.37 -18.79 8.35
C LEU A 77 -4.83 -20.04 7.57
N ASP A 78 -5.95 -20.63 8.00
CA ASP A 78 -6.61 -21.70 7.26
C ASP A 78 -7.62 -21.13 6.25
N GLN A 79 -7.13 -20.23 5.38
CA GLN A 79 -7.97 -19.48 4.45
C GLN A 79 -7.26 -19.20 3.12
N THR A 80 -8.06 -18.99 2.08
CA THR A 80 -7.60 -18.46 0.80
C THR A 80 -7.18 -16.99 0.95
N VAL A 81 -5.99 -16.68 0.43
CA VAL A 81 -5.37 -15.35 0.47
C VAL A 81 -4.81 -15.01 -0.91
N LEU A 82 -4.67 -13.72 -1.19
CA LEU A 82 -4.07 -13.25 -2.43
C LEU A 82 -2.57 -13.13 -2.26
N HIS A 83 -1.81 -13.91 -3.03
CA HIS A 83 -0.37 -13.83 -3.12
C HIS A 83 0.02 -12.93 -4.29
N ILE A 84 0.81 -11.89 -4.02
CA ILE A 84 1.36 -10.97 -5.02
C ILE A 84 2.87 -11.08 -4.92
N GLN A 85 3.55 -11.46 -5.98
CA GLN A 85 4.99 -11.69 -5.99
C GLN A 85 5.62 -10.98 -7.18
N SER A 86 6.78 -10.36 -6.96
CA SER A 86 7.66 -9.83 -8.02
C SER A 86 8.94 -9.26 -7.38
N PRO A 87 10.11 -9.38 -8.03
CA PRO A 87 11.31 -8.67 -7.60
C PRO A 87 11.27 -7.17 -7.93
N THR A 88 10.35 -6.74 -8.80
CA THR A 88 10.23 -5.36 -9.29
C THR A 88 8.96 -4.70 -8.75
N LEU A 89 9.08 -4.11 -7.55
CA LEU A 89 7.94 -3.46 -6.86
C LEU A 89 7.16 -2.43 -7.70
N PRO A 90 7.79 -1.53 -8.48
CA PRO A 90 7.04 -0.51 -9.21
C PRO A 90 6.19 -1.05 -10.36
N THR A 91 6.51 -2.24 -10.89
CA THR A 91 5.88 -2.81 -12.10
C THR A 91 4.83 -3.86 -11.78
N THR A 92 4.82 -4.42 -10.56
CA THR A 92 3.81 -5.40 -10.13
C THR A 92 3.03 -4.91 -8.91
N TYR A 93 1.72 -4.69 -9.10
CA TYR A 93 0.80 -4.22 -8.05
C TYR A 93 -0.66 -4.49 -8.41
N ILE A 94 -1.53 -4.42 -7.39
CA ILE A 94 -2.98 -4.25 -7.58
C ILE A 94 -3.39 -2.84 -7.16
N GLN A 95 -4.39 -2.27 -7.81
CA GLN A 95 -4.90 -0.94 -7.48
C GLN A 95 -6.42 -0.88 -7.55
N CYS A 96 -7.05 -0.31 -6.52
CA CYS A 96 -8.46 0.06 -6.52
C CYS A 96 -8.58 1.58 -6.45
N PRO A 97 -9.29 2.23 -7.39
CA PRO A 97 -9.94 1.63 -8.54
C PRO A 97 -8.91 1.22 -9.60
N ALA A 98 -9.32 0.32 -10.51
CA ALA A 98 -8.49 -0.08 -11.64
C ALA A 98 -7.95 1.16 -12.38
N ALA A 99 -6.64 1.21 -12.58
CA ALA A 99 -5.99 2.32 -13.28
C ALA A 99 -6.49 2.37 -14.72
N VAL A 100 -7.18 3.45 -15.10
CA VAL A 100 -7.64 3.65 -16.48
C VAL A 100 -6.54 4.39 -17.26
N PRO A 101 -6.20 3.99 -18.50
CA PRO A 101 -5.26 4.73 -19.33
C PRO A 101 -5.70 6.18 -19.51
N THR A 102 -4.74 7.10 -19.35
CA THR A 102 -4.90 8.54 -19.56
C THR A 102 -5.42 8.82 -20.96
N GLY A 103 -6.67 9.25 -21.08
CA GLY A 103 -7.34 9.49 -22.36
C GLY A 103 -8.87 9.38 -22.30
N SER A 104 -9.40 8.70 -21.28
CA SER A 104 -10.82 8.73 -20.94
C SER A 104 -11.07 9.76 -19.83
N LEU A 105 -12.10 10.58 -20.02
CA LEU A 105 -12.54 11.64 -19.11
C LEU A 105 -12.79 11.06 -17.70
N GLY A 106 -11.85 11.33 -16.79
CA GLY A 106 -11.97 11.09 -15.35
C GLY A 106 -11.33 9.79 -14.87
N ALA A 107 -10.10 9.88 -14.36
CA ALA A 107 -9.63 8.89 -13.39
C ALA A 107 -10.67 8.86 -12.26
N ARG A 108 -11.41 7.76 -12.16
CA ARG A 108 -12.54 7.67 -11.25
C ARG A 108 -11.98 7.46 -9.85
N ASP A 109 -11.94 8.50 -9.02
CA ASP A 109 -11.52 8.36 -7.61
C ASP A 109 -12.35 7.30 -6.88
N LEU A 110 -11.73 6.56 -5.96
CA LEU A 110 -12.40 5.59 -5.10
C LEU A 110 -13.54 6.26 -4.33
N GLY A 111 -13.28 7.42 -3.71
CA GLY A 111 -14.29 8.27 -3.09
C GLY A 111 -14.72 7.84 -1.69
N ILE A 112 -13.88 7.07 -0.98
CA ILE A 112 -14.16 6.60 0.39
C ILE A 112 -13.81 7.69 1.39
N LYS A 113 -14.76 8.08 2.24
CA LYS A 113 -14.64 9.21 3.18
C LYS A 113 -14.18 8.83 4.58
N HIS A 114 -14.06 7.54 4.86
CA HIS A 114 -13.61 7.04 6.14
C HIS A 114 -12.20 7.51 6.49
N PRO A 115 -11.94 7.88 7.76
CA PRO A 115 -10.63 8.33 8.21
C PRO A 115 -9.65 7.17 8.43
N TRP A 116 -10.12 5.95 8.69
CA TRP A 116 -9.25 4.81 8.94
C TRP A 116 -9.21 3.86 7.75
N ILE A 117 -8.00 3.39 7.42
CA ILE A 117 -7.77 2.25 6.53
C ILE A 117 -7.07 1.15 7.31
N HIS A 118 -7.45 -0.09 7.01
CA HIS A 118 -6.89 -1.29 7.58
C HIS A 118 -6.50 -2.29 6.49
N LEU A 119 -5.31 -2.87 6.61
CA LEU A 119 -4.81 -3.90 5.69
C LEU A 119 -4.32 -5.10 6.49
N GLN A 120 -4.81 -6.29 6.13
CA GLN A 120 -4.29 -7.55 6.66
C GLN A 120 -3.32 -8.17 5.67
N VAL A 121 -2.05 -8.14 6.05
CA VAL A 121 -0.94 -8.57 5.20
C VAL A 121 -0.03 -9.53 5.95
N ARG A 122 0.55 -10.49 5.22
CA ARG A 122 1.65 -11.32 5.69
C ARG A 122 2.91 -10.95 4.93
N ASN A 123 3.95 -10.63 5.68
CA ASN A 123 5.27 -10.32 5.13
C ASN A 123 5.93 -11.61 4.60
N LEU A 124 6.44 -11.55 3.38
CA LEU A 124 7.15 -12.67 2.74
C LEU A 124 8.68 -12.52 2.80
N GLY A 125 9.19 -11.62 3.64
CA GLY A 125 10.62 -11.45 3.88
C GLY A 125 11.38 -10.72 2.77
N ARG A 126 10.66 -10.04 1.87
CA ARG A 126 11.26 -9.13 0.88
C ARG A 126 10.74 -7.71 1.08
N GLU A 127 11.29 -6.80 0.29
CA GLU A 127 10.80 -5.43 0.23
C GLU A 127 9.32 -5.39 -0.12
N TRP A 128 8.57 -4.52 0.55
CA TRP A 128 7.15 -4.34 0.34
C TRP A 128 6.76 -2.88 0.51
N SER A 129 5.72 -2.46 -0.22
CA SER A 129 5.12 -1.14 -0.07
C SER A 129 3.63 -1.13 -0.43
N PHE A 130 2.93 -0.12 0.06
CA PHE A 130 1.59 0.21 -0.41
C PHE A 130 1.41 1.72 -0.44
N GLU A 131 0.40 2.16 -1.19
CA GLU A 131 0.07 3.56 -1.38
C GLU A 131 -1.41 3.83 -1.17
N VAL A 132 -1.70 5.03 -0.68
CA VAL A 132 -3.04 5.58 -0.57
C VAL A 132 -3.02 6.99 -1.15
N GLY A 133 -3.87 7.25 -2.13
CA GLY A 133 -4.13 8.59 -2.63
C GLY A 133 -5.06 9.34 -1.69
N LEU A 134 -4.60 10.44 -1.12
CA LEU A 134 -5.34 11.27 -0.18
C LEU A 134 -5.79 12.55 -0.87
N VAL A 135 -7.05 12.92 -0.70
CA VAL A 135 -7.63 14.14 -1.23
C VAL A 135 -8.09 15.03 -0.09
N ASP A 136 -7.76 16.31 -0.16
CA ASP A 136 -8.26 17.32 0.79
C ASP A 136 -9.60 17.93 0.33
N GLN A 137 -10.23 18.73 1.18
CA GLN A 137 -11.51 19.38 0.85
C GLN A 137 -11.43 20.37 -0.31
N SER A 138 -10.22 20.84 -0.65
CA SER A 138 -9.97 21.69 -1.82
C SER A 138 -9.75 20.88 -3.11
N GLY A 139 -9.83 19.54 -3.05
CA GLY A 139 -9.62 18.66 -4.20
C GLY A 139 -8.14 18.44 -4.55
N ARG A 140 -7.20 18.83 -3.70
CA ARG A 140 -5.77 18.61 -3.92
C ARG A 140 -5.40 17.19 -3.50
N VAL A 141 -4.58 16.53 -4.30
CA VAL A 141 -4.23 15.12 -4.14
C VAL A 141 -2.79 14.97 -3.71
N GLY A 142 -2.53 14.11 -2.73
CA GLY A 142 -1.20 13.68 -2.32
C GLY A 142 -1.14 12.17 -2.16
N VAL A 143 0.03 11.58 -2.41
CA VAL A 143 0.24 10.14 -2.29
C VAL A 143 0.95 9.85 -0.98
N LEU A 144 0.31 9.08 -0.12
CA LEU A 144 0.94 8.49 1.05
C LEU A 144 1.48 7.11 0.66
N ARG A 145 2.79 6.89 0.78
CA ARG A 145 3.44 5.59 0.56
C ARG A 145 4.10 5.14 1.85
N LEU A 146 3.87 3.89 2.23
CA LEU A 146 4.59 3.23 3.32
C LEU A 146 5.42 2.09 2.72
N SER A 147 6.69 1.97 3.10
CA SER A 147 7.52 0.85 2.63
C SER A 147 8.55 0.35 3.63
N THR A 148 8.95 -0.91 3.47
CA THR A 148 9.92 -1.57 4.35
C THR A 148 11.38 -1.19 4.11
N PHE A 149 11.66 -0.55 2.98
CA PHE A 149 13.01 -0.11 2.57
C PHE A 149 13.28 1.38 2.84
N GLN A 150 12.24 2.15 3.18
CA GLN A 150 12.40 3.54 3.58
C GLN A 150 12.87 3.61 5.03
N LYS A 151 13.94 4.37 5.31
CA LYS A 151 14.51 4.50 6.67
C LYS A 151 14.02 5.74 7.42
N GLN A 152 13.75 6.84 6.70
CA GLN A 152 13.33 8.11 7.28
C GLN A 152 12.14 8.68 6.51
N PRO A 153 11.19 9.39 7.13
CA PRO A 153 10.12 10.09 6.42
C PRO A 153 10.68 11.06 5.38
N ARG A 154 10.13 11.05 4.15
CA ARG A 154 10.52 11.95 3.07
C ARG A 154 9.31 12.44 2.29
N LEU A 155 9.32 13.71 1.93
CA LEU A 155 8.34 14.34 1.05
C LEU A 155 9.01 14.68 -0.28
N LYS A 156 8.45 14.15 -1.37
CA LYS A 156 8.88 14.47 -2.74
C LYS A 156 7.82 15.33 -3.40
N LEU A 157 8.19 16.56 -3.73
CA LEU A 157 7.36 17.46 -4.53
C LEU A 157 7.75 17.25 -6.00
N ASN A 158 6.89 16.58 -6.79
CA ASN A 158 7.22 16.32 -8.18
C ASN A 158 7.09 17.60 -9.01
N GLN A 159 8.16 17.99 -9.72
CA GLN A 159 8.17 19.17 -10.59
C GLN A 159 7.36 18.97 -11.89
N LYS A 160 7.04 17.71 -12.25
CA LYS A 160 6.21 17.40 -13.43
C LYS A 160 4.75 17.75 -13.13
N LYS A 161 4.13 18.58 -13.98
CA LYS A 161 2.72 19.03 -13.88
C LYS A 161 1.67 17.93 -13.65
N SER A 162 1.98 16.67 -13.97
CA SER A 162 1.05 15.53 -13.87
C SER A 162 1.27 14.64 -12.63
N ALA A 163 2.27 14.93 -11.80
CA ALA A 163 2.66 14.05 -10.71
C ALA A 163 2.28 14.65 -9.36
N PHE A 164 1.53 13.90 -8.56
CA PHE A 164 1.15 14.30 -7.21
C PHE A 164 2.34 14.29 -6.25
N PRO A 165 2.37 15.13 -5.21
CA PRO A 165 3.38 15.05 -4.16
C PRO A 165 3.31 13.68 -3.46
N LEU A 166 4.47 13.14 -3.10
CA LEU A 166 4.61 11.82 -2.49
C LEU A 166 5.22 11.95 -1.10
N LEU A 167 4.43 11.64 -0.07
CA LEU A 167 4.88 11.46 1.30
C LEU A 167 5.24 9.97 1.50
N HIS A 168 6.53 9.68 1.64
CA HIS A 168 7.06 8.34 1.78
C HIS A 168 7.56 8.10 3.20
N LEU A 169 6.89 7.20 3.91
CA LEU A 169 7.16 6.86 5.31
C LEU A 169 7.78 5.46 5.45
N PRO A 170 8.62 5.24 6.47
CA PRO A 170 9.09 3.92 6.84
C PRO A 170 7.93 3.05 7.36
N LEU A 171 8.00 1.75 7.07
CA LEU A 171 7.12 0.72 7.61
C LEU A 171 7.99 -0.42 8.15
N VAL A 172 7.71 -0.88 9.37
CA VAL A 172 8.42 -1.99 9.99
C VAL A 172 7.41 -3.03 10.43
N PHE A 173 7.57 -4.27 9.95
CA PHE A 173 6.83 -5.41 10.47
C PHE A 173 7.41 -5.84 11.83
N PRO A 174 6.58 -6.39 12.73
CA PRO A 174 7.07 -6.91 14.01
C PRO A 174 8.27 -7.84 13.82
N SER A 175 9.34 -7.65 14.61
CA SER A 175 10.54 -8.48 14.55
C SER A 175 10.26 -9.89 15.06
N ARG A 176 11.04 -10.89 14.63
CA ARG A 176 10.94 -12.26 15.15
C ARG A 176 11.11 -12.35 16.67
N THR A 177 11.96 -11.48 17.23
CA THR A 177 12.17 -11.37 18.67
C THR A 177 10.92 -10.94 19.45
N SER A 178 9.93 -10.35 18.79
CA SER A 178 8.63 -10.03 19.40
C SER A 178 7.75 -11.25 19.64
N ARG A 179 8.17 -12.45 19.20
CA ARG A 179 7.44 -13.73 19.32
C ARG A 179 5.99 -13.60 18.86
N PRO A 180 5.74 -13.12 17.63
CA PRO A 180 4.38 -12.92 17.15
C PRO A 180 3.64 -14.26 17.09
N LEU A 181 2.40 -14.28 17.59
CA LEU A 181 1.56 -15.47 17.53
C LEU A 181 1.16 -15.84 16.10
N THR A 182 1.17 -14.90 15.15
CA THR A 182 0.84 -15.16 13.75
C THR A 182 1.77 -14.41 12.80
N ALA A 183 1.91 -14.93 11.57
CA ALA A 183 2.65 -14.29 10.49
C ALA A 183 1.92 -13.08 9.87
N TRP A 184 0.67 -12.89 10.26
CA TRP A 184 -0.20 -11.84 9.75
C TRP A 184 -0.11 -10.59 10.61
N THR A 185 -0.17 -9.43 9.96
CA THR A 185 -0.18 -8.12 10.60
C THR A 185 -1.35 -7.31 10.08
N THR A 186 -2.09 -6.68 10.98
CA THR A 186 -3.11 -5.68 10.65
C THR A 186 -2.48 -4.29 10.74
N ILE A 187 -2.23 -3.67 9.59
CA ILE A 187 -1.78 -2.28 9.50
C ILE A 187 -3.01 -1.38 9.58
N SER A 188 -3.05 -0.44 10.53
CA SER A 188 -4.17 0.50 10.71
C SER A 188 -3.65 1.93 10.69
N LEU A 189 -4.21 2.78 9.82
CA LEU A 189 -3.77 4.16 9.65
C LEU A 189 -4.93 5.13 9.74
N ASN A 190 -4.75 6.22 10.51
CA ASN A 190 -5.63 7.38 10.50
C ASN A 190 -5.18 8.33 9.37
N LEU A 191 -5.85 8.28 8.24
CA LEU A 191 -5.48 9.00 7.01
C LEU A 191 -5.45 10.53 7.18
N PRO A 192 -6.43 11.18 7.85
CA PRO A 192 -6.38 12.61 8.14
C PRO A 192 -5.09 13.09 8.81
N SER A 193 -4.47 12.28 9.67
CA SER A 193 -3.27 12.71 10.42
C SER A 193 -2.06 12.96 9.53
N PHE A 194 -2.07 12.45 8.29
CA PHE A 194 -0.93 12.57 7.37
C PHE A 194 -0.96 13.83 6.50
N LEU A 195 -2.12 14.46 6.33
CA LEU A 195 -2.26 15.63 5.45
C LEU A 195 -1.34 16.81 5.82
N PRO A 196 -1.18 17.20 7.10
CA PRO A 196 -0.30 18.30 7.47
C PRO A 196 1.18 18.11 7.05
N TYR A 197 1.63 16.86 6.87
CA TYR A 197 3.01 16.57 6.50
C TYR A 197 3.31 16.86 5.03
N PHE A 198 2.31 16.99 4.17
CA PHE A 198 2.52 17.39 2.77
C PHE A 198 3.01 18.84 2.65
N SER A 199 2.76 19.69 3.64
CA SER A 199 3.32 21.05 3.71
C SER A 199 4.62 21.16 4.53
N SER A 200 5.14 20.05 5.05
CA SER A 200 6.31 20.08 5.94
C SER A 200 7.63 20.17 5.15
N THR A 201 8.27 21.34 5.19
CA THR A 201 9.56 21.58 4.51
C THR A 201 10.70 20.73 5.07
N ASN A 202 10.66 20.35 6.35
CA ASN A 202 11.65 19.48 6.99
C ASN A 202 11.74 18.07 6.37
N LEU A 203 10.70 17.65 5.64
CA LEU A 203 10.65 16.35 4.97
C LEU A 203 11.17 16.42 3.54
N ILE A 204 11.37 17.62 3.00
CA ILE A 204 11.87 17.85 1.65
C ILE A 204 13.39 17.73 1.70
N ASN A 205 13.95 16.79 0.92
CA ASN A 205 15.40 16.63 0.85
C ASN A 205 15.95 17.56 -0.25
N PRO A 206 16.85 18.52 0.06
CA PRO A 206 17.36 19.47 -0.93
C PRO A 206 18.17 18.81 -2.06
N ASN A 207 18.61 17.56 -1.88
CA ASN A 207 19.42 16.84 -2.87
C ASN A 207 18.61 16.05 -3.92
N ASP A 208 17.28 15.94 -3.79
CA ASP A 208 16.44 15.16 -4.74
C ASP A 208 16.19 15.88 -6.09
N ASP A 209 16.46 17.18 -6.19
CA ASP A 209 16.26 17.97 -7.41
C ASP A 209 17.40 17.84 -8.45
N ASN A 210 18.51 17.17 -8.12
CA ASN A 210 19.77 17.26 -8.89
C ASN A 210 20.10 16.08 -9.83
N ILE A 211 19.23 15.07 -10.03
CA ILE A 211 19.64 13.87 -10.80
C ILE A 211 19.36 13.97 -12.32
N HIS A 212 18.70 15.01 -12.85
CA HIS A 212 18.43 15.11 -14.30
C HIS A 212 18.65 16.46 -14.98
N ALA A 213 19.42 17.39 -14.39
CA ALA A 213 19.88 18.58 -15.12
C ALA A 213 21.32 18.36 -15.61
N GLY A 214 21.45 17.80 -16.82
CA GLY A 214 22.71 17.82 -17.54
C GLY A 214 23.15 19.25 -17.82
N HIS A 215 24.41 19.54 -17.50
CA HIS A 215 25.25 20.65 -17.97
C HIS A 215 24.56 21.87 -18.60
N ALA A 216 24.41 22.94 -17.82
CA ALA A 216 24.62 24.31 -18.30
C ALA A 216 25.06 25.21 -17.13
N GLU A 217 26.06 26.03 -17.41
CA GLU A 217 26.87 26.79 -16.47
C GLU A 217 26.17 28.05 -15.93
N SER A 218 26.70 28.51 -14.78
CA SER A 218 26.86 29.93 -14.39
C SER A 218 25.67 30.77 -13.88
N ALA A 219 25.85 31.17 -12.61
CA ALA A 219 25.63 32.50 -12.01
C ALA A 219 24.21 33.03 -11.74
N SER A 220 23.97 33.26 -10.44
CA SER A 220 23.17 34.33 -9.81
C SER A 220 21.70 34.51 -10.21
N GLY A 221 20.80 34.46 -9.21
CA GLY A 221 19.49 35.06 -9.36
C GLY A 221 18.53 34.71 -8.22
N TYR A 222 18.24 35.71 -7.40
CA TYR A 222 17.24 35.67 -6.33
C TYR A 222 15.90 35.07 -6.79
N ALA A 223 15.30 34.28 -5.88
CA ALA A 223 13.87 34.08 -5.70
C ALA A 223 13.02 33.91 -6.96
N ARG A 224 12.69 32.65 -7.30
CA ARG A 224 11.42 32.24 -7.94
C ARG A 224 11.39 30.72 -8.03
N ASN A 225 10.75 30.05 -7.07
CA ASN A 225 10.15 28.73 -7.30
C ASN A 225 9.01 28.45 -6.30
N ALA A 226 8.20 29.47 -6.01
CA ALA A 226 6.94 29.35 -5.28
C ALA A 226 5.77 28.84 -6.18
N GLY A 227 6.06 28.37 -7.39
CA GLY A 227 5.06 28.02 -8.40
C GLY A 227 4.43 26.62 -8.30
N SER A 228 4.90 25.76 -7.39
CA SER A 228 4.38 24.38 -7.22
C SER A 228 3.70 24.13 -5.87
N ILE A 229 3.62 25.12 -4.99
CA ILE A 229 3.02 24.98 -3.64
C ILE A 229 1.48 24.93 -3.72
N GLY A 230 0.88 25.48 -4.78
CA GLY A 230 -0.59 25.53 -4.95
C GLY A 230 -1.27 24.17 -5.18
N THR A 231 -0.52 23.12 -5.50
CA THR A 231 -1.06 21.77 -5.81
C THR A 231 -0.92 20.78 -4.67
N VAL A 232 -0.31 21.18 -3.55
CA VAL A 232 -0.02 20.30 -2.42
C VAL A 232 -1.21 20.28 -1.46
N PRO A 233 -1.66 19.11 -0.98
CA PRO A 233 -2.71 19.04 0.04
C PRO A 233 -2.29 19.80 1.29
N SER A 234 -3.16 20.69 1.76
CA SER A 234 -2.91 21.48 2.98
C SER A 234 -4.18 21.72 3.80
N GLY A 235 -5.31 21.17 3.33
CA GLY A 235 -6.62 21.32 3.97
C GLY A 235 -6.98 20.12 4.84
N SER A 236 -8.22 20.15 5.32
CA SER A 236 -8.88 19.02 5.98
C SER A 236 -9.07 17.85 5.00
N TYR A 237 -9.08 16.63 5.55
CA TYR A 237 -9.32 15.42 4.80
C TYR A 237 -10.69 15.39 4.15
N SER A 238 -10.75 14.92 2.90
CA SER A 238 -11.98 14.73 2.14
C SER A 238 -12.26 13.25 1.91
N HIS A 239 -11.35 12.55 1.23
CA HIS A 239 -11.53 11.14 0.88
C HIS A 239 -10.25 10.48 0.35
N VAL A 240 -10.30 9.16 0.18
CA VAL A 240 -9.31 8.37 -0.55
C VAL A 240 -9.64 8.32 -2.04
N SER A 241 -8.66 8.66 -2.89
CA SER A 241 -8.77 8.56 -4.35
C SER A 241 -8.36 7.19 -4.88
N TYR A 242 -7.38 6.52 -4.27
CA TYR A 242 -7.02 5.14 -4.62
C TYR A 242 -6.27 4.43 -3.50
N VAL A 243 -6.23 3.10 -3.57
CA VAL A 243 -5.33 2.23 -2.80
C VAL A 243 -4.56 1.37 -3.78
N ARG A 244 -3.24 1.28 -3.60
CA ARG A 244 -2.35 0.42 -4.39
C ARG A 244 -1.51 -0.44 -3.46
N VAL A 245 -1.48 -1.74 -3.71
CA VAL A 245 -0.63 -2.69 -2.96
C VAL A 245 0.40 -3.27 -3.90
N HIS A 246 1.68 -3.06 -3.57
CA HIS A 246 2.80 -3.57 -4.38
C HIS A 246 3.12 -5.02 -4.03
N ALA A 247 3.91 -5.63 -4.90
CA ALA A 247 4.28 -7.02 -4.79
C ALA A 247 5.11 -7.39 -3.55
N THR A 248 5.15 -8.69 -3.36
CA THR A 248 5.79 -9.47 -2.29
C THR A 248 5.10 -9.44 -0.94
N CYS A 249 3.78 -9.64 -0.96
CA CYS A 249 3.00 -9.94 0.23
C CYS A 249 1.94 -11.01 -0.05
N ARG A 250 1.41 -11.58 1.02
CA ARG A 250 0.05 -12.14 0.99
C ARG A 250 -0.92 -11.14 1.60
N LEU A 251 -2.08 -10.99 0.98
CA LEU A 251 -3.13 -10.04 1.34
C LEU A 251 -4.44 -10.79 1.58
N ARG A 252 -5.11 -10.49 2.70
CA ARG A 252 -6.40 -11.10 3.05
C ARG A 252 -7.54 -10.12 2.93
N ARG A 253 -7.41 -8.92 3.52
CA ARG A 253 -8.46 -7.91 3.56
C ARG A 253 -7.92 -6.49 3.47
N ILE A 254 -8.71 -5.62 2.85
CA ILE A 254 -8.58 -4.16 2.92
C ILE A 254 -9.96 -3.59 3.23
N TRP A 255 -10.06 -2.82 4.31
CA TRP A 255 -11.30 -2.15 4.68
C TRP A 255 -11.03 -0.77 5.26
N PHE A 256 -12.09 0.01 5.31
CA PHE A 256 -12.12 1.35 5.85
C PHE A 256 -13.13 1.45 6.98
N GLY A 257 -12.85 2.27 7.98
CA GLY A 257 -13.68 2.42 9.18
C GLY A 257 -13.79 3.86 9.67
N GLU A 258 -14.90 4.18 10.31
CA GLU A 258 -15.11 5.49 10.96
C GLU A 258 -14.26 5.63 12.22
N SER A 259 -14.06 4.50 12.91
CA SER A 259 -13.30 4.39 14.15
C SER A 259 -11.97 3.68 13.92
N GLY A 260 -11.02 3.94 14.82
CA GLY A 260 -9.72 3.27 14.80
C GLY A 260 -9.80 1.80 15.20
N PRO A 261 -8.65 1.13 15.36
CA PRO A 261 -8.61 -0.23 15.87
C PRO A 261 -9.22 -0.26 17.28
N THR A 262 -10.34 -0.97 17.43
CA THR A 262 -11.02 -1.20 18.71
C THR A 262 -10.97 -2.68 19.06
N GLN A 263 -11.31 -3.04 20.30
CA GLN A 263 -11.44 -4.45 20.71
C GLN A 263 -12.69 -5.14 20.13
N ASN A 264 -13.66 -4.38 19.62
CA ASN A 264 -14.92 -4.90 19.06
C ASN A 264 -14.91 -4.83 17.53
N VAL A 265 -13.87 -5.36 16.90
CA VAL A 265 -13.89 -5.51 15.44
C VAL A 265 -14.85 -6.65 15.10
N LEU A 266 -15.62 -6.54 14.02
CA LEU A 266 -16.44 -7.67 13.57
C LEU A 266 -15.55 -8.90 13.37
N TRP A 267 -16.03 -10.07 13.79
CA TRP A 267 -15.29 -11.34 13.76
C TRP A 267 -14.65 -11.63 12.40
N GLU A 268 -15.27 -11.20 11.30
CA GLU A 268 -14.73 -11.36 9.94
C GLU A 268 -13.38 -10.66 9.70
N PHE A 269 -13.08 -9.62 10.48
CA PHE A 269 -11.83 -8.86 10.43
C PHE A 269 -10.84 -9.28 11.51
N GLU A 270 -11.16 -10.25 12.37
CA GLU A 270 -10.21 -10.80 13.32
C GLU A 270 -9.28 -11.83 12.65
N LEU A 271 -8.09 -12.01 13.23
CA LEU A 271 -7.12 -13.01 12.81
C LEU A 271 -7.23 -14.22 13.73
N TYR A 272 -7.93 -15.26 13.28
CA TYR A 272 -7.99 -16.53 13.98
C TYR A 272 -6.93 -17.47 13.43
N SER A 273 -6.13 -18.05 14.33
CA SER A 273 -5.39 -19.26 14.03
C SER A 273 -6.30 -20.46 14.32
N ASP A 274 -6.25 -21.46 13.46
CA ASP A 274 -6.69 -22.81 13.83
C ASP A 274 -5.82 -23.33 14.98
N GLU A 275 -6.45 -23.99 15.95
CA GLU A 275 -5.79 -24.69 17.07
C GLU A 275 -4.83 -25.79 16.61
#